data_AF-A0A929Y9J6-F1
#
_entry.id   AF-A0A929Y9J6-F1
#
_cell.length_a   1.000
_cell.length_b   1.000
_cell.length_c   1.000
_cell.angle_alpha   90.00
_cell.angle_beta   90.00
_cell.angle_gamma   90.00
#
_symmetry.space_group_name_H-M   'P 1'
#
loop_
_entity.id
_entity.type
_entity.pdbx_description
1 polymer ?
#
loop_
_entity_poly.entity_id
_entity_poly.type
_entity_poly.pdbx_seq_one_letter_code
_entity_poly.pdbx_strand_id
1 'polypeptide(L)'
;MEEIWRKPLFNPEGDIDVRNRRLINFNTTNINDFNNMKYEWVSDWYRQAMNNFWVPEEINLNQDKSDYPHLTPEERTAYDKILSF
;
A
#
# COMPACT_ATOMS: atom_id res chain seq x y z
N MET A 1 -21.55 -7.62 -17.91
CA MET A 1 -20.98 -7.16 -16.62
C MET A 1 -21.46 -5.76 -16.39
N GLU A 2 -21.77 -5.39 -15.14
CA GLU A 2 -22.09 -4.00 -14.80
C GLU A 2 -20.86 -3.11 -14.98
N GLU A 3 -21.08 -1.87 -15.42
CA GLU A 3 -20.04 -0.86 -15.54
C GLU A 3 -19.53 -0.45 -14.15
N ILE A 4 -18.22 -0.24 -14.01
CA ILE A 4 -17.61 0.26 -12.77
C ILE A 4 -17.56 1.78 -12.83
N TRP A 5 -18.17 2.43 -11.85
CA TRP A 5 -18.21 3.89 -11.77
C TRP A 5 -17.13 4.44 -10.84
N ARG A 6 -16.56 5.61 -11.19
CA ARG A 6 -15.63 6.32 -10.31
C ARG A 6 -16.38 6.89 -9.10
N LYS A 7 -15.79 6.71 -7.92
CA LYS A 7 -16.32 7.30 -6.68
C LYS A 7 -16.18 8.83 -6.75
N PRO A 8 -17.22 9.60 -6.36
CA PRO A 8 -17.09 11.05 -6.23
C PRO A 8 -16.11 11.40 -5.09
N LEU A 9 -15.66 12.65 -4.97
CA LEU A 9 -14.84 13.04 -3.81
C LEU A 9 -15.65 12.94 -2.49
N PHE A 10 -16.91 13.39 -2.54
CA PHE A 10 -17.85 13.37 -1.43
C PHE A 10 -19.26 13.16 -1.98
N ASN A 11 -20.10 12.46 -1.23
CA ASN A 11 -21.49 12.19 -1.57
C ASN A 11 -22.37 12.28 -0.32
N PRO A 12 -23.14 13.36 -0.13
CA PRO A 12 -23.99 13.52 1.05
C PRO A 12 -25.15 12.51 1.09
N GLU A 13 -25.58 12.01 -0.06
CA GLU A 13 -26.67 11.02 -0.21
C GLU A 13 -26.16 9.56 -0.14
N GLY A 14 -24.94 9.35 0.35
CA GLY A 14 -24.32 8.04 0.50
C GLY A 14 -24.96 7.22 1.63
N ASP A 15 -25.02 5.90 1.45
CA ASP A 15 -25.45 4.94 2.48
C ASP A 15 -24.39 4.84 3.59
N ILE A 16 -24.86 4.99 4.84
CA ILE A 16 -24.06 4.96 6.06
C ILE A 16 -24.10 3.59 6.76
N ASP A 17 -25.02 2.68 6.41
CA ASP A 17 -25.12 1.37 7.05
C ASP A 17 -23.91 0.51 6.68
N VAL A 18 -23.10 0.22 7.71
CA VAL A 18 -21.88 -0.56 7.59
C VAL A 18 -22.13 -1.92 6.94
N ARG A 19 -23.28 -2.55 7.19
CA ARG A 19 -23.62 -3.88 6.67
C ARG A 19 -23.76 -3.88 5.15
N ASN A 20 -24.21 -2.76 4.57
CA ASN A 20 -24.44 -2.61 3.13
C ASN A 20 -23.17 -2.32 2.34
N ARG A 21 -22.08 -1.88 2.99
CA ARG A 21 -20.84 -1.48 2.31
C ARG A 21 -20.31 -2.56 1.36
N ARG A 22 -19.85 -2.15 0.17
CA ARG A 22 -19.17 -3.05 -0.79
C ARG A 22 -17.89 -2.40 -1.28
N LEU A 23 -16.97 -3.21 -1.81
CA LEU A 23 -15.69 -2.71 -2.33
C LEU A 23 -15.88 -1.88 -3.60
N ILE A 24 -16.72 -2.37 -4.50
CA ILE A 24 -16.96 -1.83 -5.84
C ILE A 24 -18.45 -1.45 -5.94
N ASN A 25 -18.75 -0.37 -6.67
CA ASN A 25 -20.11 0.09 -6.99
C ASN A 25 -21.05 0.31 -5.79
N PHE A 26 -20.51 0.63 -4.61
CA PHE A 26 -21.31 0.98 -3.42
C PHE A 26 -21.58 2.48 -3.35
N ASN A 27 -22.81 2.87 -2.98
CA ASN A 27 -23.21 4.26 -2.73
C ASN A 27 -22.58 4.80 -1.43
N THR A 28 -21.28 5.01 -1.42
CA THR A 28 -20.52 5.52 -0.26
C THR A 28 -20.60 7.04 -0.16
N THR A 29 -20.49 7.57 1.07
CA THR A 29 -20.27 9.01 1.30
C THR A 29 -18.84 9.46 1.02
N ASN A 30 -17.89 8.50 1.00
CA ASN A 30 -16.43 8.68 0.98
C ASN A 30 -15.81 9.32 2.23
N ILE A 31 -16.56 9.39 3.33
CA ILE A 31 -16.00 9.74 4.64
C ILE A 31 -15.25 8.52 5.20
N ASN A 32 -14.02 8.76 5.67
CA ASN A 32 -13.23 7.76 6.39
C ASN A 32 -13.65 7.72 7.86
N ASP A 33 -14.42 6.70 8.23
CA ASP A 33 -14.79 6.42 9.62
C ASP A 33 -14.18 5.08 10.06
N PHE A 34 -13.09 5.16 10.83
CA PHE A 34 -12.38 3.99 11.37
C PHE A 34 -13.06 3.37 12.60
N ASN A 35 -14.08 4.01 13.17
CA ASN A 35 -14.84 3.43 14.28
C ASN A 35 -15.95 2.50 13.78
N ASN A 36 -16.42 2.70 12.55
CA ASN A 36 -17.52 1.93 11.96
C ASN A 36 -17.06 1.27 10.65
N MET A 37 -16.42 0.10 10.75
CA MET A 37 -15.84 -0.61 9.60
C MET A 37 -16.59 -1.92 9.31
N LYS A 38 -16.82 -2.23 8.02
CA LYS A 38 -17.39 -3.53 7.61
C LYS A 38 -16.35 -4.65 7.62
N TYR A 39 -15.14 -4.31 7.21
CA TYR A 39 -14.03 -5.24 7.04
C TYR A 39 -13.04 -5.00 8.17
N GLU A 40 -13.25 -5.67 9.31
CA GLU A 40 -12.51 -5.40 10.56
C GLU A 40 -11.00 -5.64 10.42
N TRP A 41 -10.59 -6.61 9.58
CA TRP A 41 -9.18 -6.92 9.28
C TRP A 41 -8.38 -5.73 8.73
N VAL A 42 -9.05 -4.73 8.15
CA VAL A 42 -8.40 -3.53 7.61
C VAL A 42 -7.76 -2.70 8.72
N SER A 43 -8.35 -2.68 9.93
CA SER A 43 -7.80 -1.93 11.07
C SER A 43 -6.44 -2.46 11.49
N ASP A 44 -6.33 -3.79 11.64
CA ASP A 44 -5.08 -4.44 12.01
C ASP A 44 -4.02 -4.29 10.92
N TRP A 45 -4.41 -4.43 9.65
CA TRP A 45 -3.51 -4.23 8.52
C TRP A 45 -2.99 -2.79 8.45
N TYR A 46 -3.86 -1.79 8.62
CA TYR A 46 -3.46 -0.38 8.65
C TYR A 46 -2.44 -0.12 9.77
N ARG A 47 -2.68 -0.63 10.98
CA ARG A 47 -1.74 -0.49 12.11
C ARG A 47 -0.41 -1.18 11.84
N GLN A 48 -0.43 -2.40 11.31
CA GLN A 48 0.80 -3.12 10.95
C GLN A 48 1.61 -2.35 9.91
N ALA A 49 0.96 -1.79 8.88
CA ALA A 49 1.63 -0.99 7.86
C ALA A 49 2.27 0.29 8.45
N MET A 50 1.56 0.98 9.36
CA MET A 50 2.11 2.15 10.06
C MET A 50 3.29 1.78 10.97
N ASN A 51 3.21 0.65 11.67
CA ASN A 51 4.29 0.19 12.55
C ASN A 51 5.55 -0.23 11.78
N ASN A 52 5.41 -0.64 10.52
CA ASN A 52 6.51 -1.04 9.65
C ASN A 52 7.07 0.13 8.83
N PHE A 53 6.80 1.37 9.22
CA PHE A 53 7.38 2.54 8.56
C PHE A 53 8.90 2.56 8.72
N TRP A 54 9.62 2.74 7.62
CA TRP A 54 11.07 2.89 7.60
C TRP A 54 11.49 3.85 6.48
N VAL A 55 12.65 4.48 6.64
CA VAL A 55 13.20 5.45 5.69
C VAL A 55 14.52 4.89 5.13
N PRO A 56 14.69 4.80 3.79
CA PRO A 56 15.89 4.20 3.19
C PRO A 56 17.20 4.86 3.58
N GLU A 57 17.22 6.19 3.70
CA GLU A 57 18.40 6.97 4.03
C GLU A 57 18.91 6.75 5.47
N GLU A 58 18.13 6.08 6.32
CA GLU A 58 18.56 5.68 7.67
C GLU A 58 19.45 4.43 7.65
N ILE A 59 19.50 3.69 6.54
CA ILE A 59 20.34 2.50 6.38
C ILE A 59 21.69 2.90 5.79
N ASN A 60 22.76 2.62 6.53
CA ASN A 60 24.12 2.92 6.09
C ASN A 60 24.60 1.95 5.01
N LEU A 61 25.02 2.49 3.85
CA LEU A 61 25.52 1.74 2.69
C LEU A 61 27.03 1.87 2.45
N ASN A 62 27.80 2.39 3.41
CA ASN A 62 29.24 2.63 3.22
C ASN A 62 30.02 1.34 2.92
N GLN A 63 29.65 0.23 3.58
CA GLN A 63 30.29 -1.06 3.37
C GLN A 63 29.91 -1.63 1.99
N ASP A 64 28.62 -1.69 1.67
CA ASP A 64 28.09 -2.17 0.40
C ASP A 64 28.69 -1.41 -0.80
N LYS A 65 28.86 -0.09 -0.66
CA LYS A 65 29.54 0.75 -1.67
C LYS A 65 31.00 0.33 -1.91
N SER A 66 31.72 -0.05 -0.85
CA SER A 66 33.10 -0.53 -0.94
C SER A 66 33.17 -1.94 -1.52
N ASP A 67 32.20 -2.80 -1.24
CA ASP A 67 32.20 -4.21 -1.66
C ASP A 67 31.71 -4.40 -3.08
N TYR A 68 30.77 -3.57 -3.55
CA TYR A 68 30.18 -3.70 -4.88
C TYR A 68 31.23 -3.80 -6.02
N PRO A 69 32.31 -2.99 -6.09
CA PRO A 69 33.39 -3.15 -7.08
C PRO A 69 34.10 -4.51 -7.09
N HIS A 70 34.05 -5.25 -5.98
CA HIS A 70 34.74 -6.52 -5.79
C HIS A 70 33.88 -7.74 -6.13
N LEU A 71 32.61 -7.54 -6.50
CA LEU A 71 31.74 -8.62 -6.98
C LEU A 71 32.30 -9.27 -8.25
N THR A 72 32.08 -10.57 -8.38
CA THR A 72 32.34 -11.28 -9.64
C THR A 72 31.45 -10.73 -10.76
N PRO A 73 31.85 -10.88 -12.04
CA PRO A 73 31.02 -10.47 -13.17
C PRO A 73 29.61 -11.07 -13.14
N GLU A 74 29.49 -12.33 -12.72
CA GLU A 74 28.22 -13.04 -12.62
C GLU A 74 27.32 -12.46 -11.53
N GLU A 75 27.86 -12.21 -10.33
CA GLU A 75 27.14 -11.60 -9.21
C GLU A 75 26.65 -10.19 -9.54
N ARG A 76 27.53 -9.36 -10.11
CA ARG A 76 27.19 -8.00 -10.52
C ARG A 76 26.09 -7.99 -11.58
N THR A 77 26.18 -8.88 -12.57
CA THR A 77 25.15 -9.01 -13.60
C THR A 77 23.80 -9.41 -13.02
N ALA A 78 23.78 -10.30 -12.02
CA ALA A 78 22.54 -10.68 -11.34
C ALA A 78 21.98 -9.51 -10.52
N TYR A 79 22.83 -8.84 -9.74
CA TYR A 79 22.45 -7.68 -8.92
C TYR A 79 21.81 -6.57 -9.77
N ASP A 80 22.48 -6.15 -10.85
CA ASP A 80 22.02 -5.05 -11.69
C ASP A 80 20.70 -5.37 -12.41
N LYS A 81 20.51 -6.64 -12.81
CA LYS A 81 19.26 -7.09 -13.45
C LYS A 81 18.11 -7.18 -12.46
N ILE A 82 18.36 -7.67 -11.25
CA ILE A 82 17.32 -7.80 -10.22
C ILE A 82 16.88 -6.42 -9.75
N LEU A 83 17.83 -5.50 -9.51
CA LEU A 83 17.51 -4.16 -9.01
C LEU A 83 16.78 -3.30 -10.06
N SER A 84 16.98 -3.56 -11.35
CA SER A 84 16.32 -2.83 -12.44
C SER A 84 14.87 -3.27 -12.71
N PHE A 85 14.45 -4.45 -12.24
CA PHE A 85 13.12 -5.01 -12.49
C PHE A 85 12.13 -4.53 -11.44
#